data_AF-A0AA50CME6-F1
#
_entry.id   AF-A0AA50CME6-F1
#
_cell.length_a   1.000
_cell.length_b   1.000
_cell.length_c   1.000
_cell.angle_alpha   90.00
_cell.angle_beta   90.00
_cell.angle_gamma   90.00
#
_symmetry.space_group_name_H-M   'P 1'
#
loop_
_entity.id
_entity.type
_entity.pdbx_description
1 polymer ?
#
loop_
_entity_poly.entity_id
_entity_poly.type
_entity_poly.pdbx_seq_one_letter_code
_entity_poly.pdbx_strand_id
1 'polypeptide(L)'
;MSTMNAKKLLKLLVDMDNRIARIDQELRIGGEGFPISNELLSRLADMRADLRRLHGKIDTISMADVESLERNITRLSELSDLAMRPTAGQMLPGDALRVTDALRLLSEGSVLANYTGGLRIGLIQLEPDELIDRVPGQKLAAFQFGFEDETIVVVDQPILAAEREHGIAMAALEAAIDQGDYVVADLQTSNASPRLKDAYARLQSMMGSYKNIVQIGARAQMCSRIVQAEADELSPALFGQLLGHVEAVFAALSQFSDWREYCENASTVPLDRTAIDDLTRATANIIAEIRQSGAAHPSVVDALETVTDWVAQPATIDKRDVFSLTRTLENLWSIVVKATLSLAKESLAEARKAAAKTVLLVLFATGATVVPIISKVPGGEWVQTVYNYLKTVGVKGGPQ
;
A
#
# COMPACT_ATOMS: atom_id res chain seq x y z
N MET A 1 17.39 -27.52 -8.51
CA MET A 1 16.77 -26.30 -9.08
C MET A 1 15.28 -26.34 -8.74
N SER A 2 14.83 -25.55 -7.77
CA SER A 2 13.39 -25.42 -7.49
C SER A 2 12.89 -24.24 -8.33
N THR A 3 12.41 -24.57 -9.54
CA THR A 3 11.73 -23.64 -10.44
C THR A 3 10.53 -23.06 -9.72
N MET A 4 10.33 -21.74 -9.82
CA MET A 4 9.02 -21.17 -9.55
C MET A 4 8.01 -21.96 -10.38
N ASN A 5 6.98 -22.50 -9.72
CA ASN A 5 5.99 -23.38 -10.35
C ASN A 5 5.44 -22.67 -11.59
N ALA A 6 5.52 -23.30 -12.77
CA ALA A 6 5.03 -22.74 -14.04
C ALA A 6 3.63 -22.10 -13.88
N LYS A 7 2.80 -22.66 -12.99
CA LYS A 7 1.50 -22.09 -12.57
C LYS A 7 1.53 -20.62 -12.12
N LYS A 8 2.60 -20.15 -11.48
CA LYS A 8 2.74 -18.77 -10.99
C LYS A 8 3.13 -17.80 -12.11
N LEU A 9 4.09 -18.18 -12.96
CA LEU A 9 4.40 -17.42 -14.18
C LEU A 9 3.14 -17.34 -15.06
N LEU A 10 2.37 -18.43 -15.10
CA LEU A 10 1.13 -18.52 -15.88
C LEU A 10 0.12 -17.52 -15.35
N LYS A 11 -0.04 -17.48 -14.02
CA LYS A 11 -0.93 -16.54 -13.36
C LYS A 11 -0.55 -15.09 -13.69
N LEU A 12 0.73 -14.72 -13.57
CA LEU A 12 1.19 -13.36 -13.88
C LEU A 12 0.92 -12.99 -15.34
N LEU A 13 1.19 -13.89 -16.29
CA LEU A 13 0.91 -13.66 -17.71
C LEU A 13 -0.59 -13.53 -18.00
N VAL A 14 -1.43 -14.35 -17.36
CA VAL A 14 -2.89 -14.29 -17.49
C VAL A 14 -3.44 -13.01 -16.89
N ASP A 15 -2.99 -12.62 -15.70
CA ASP A 15 -3.39 -11.37 -15.05
C ASP A 15 -3.00 -10.16 -15.91
N MET A 16 -1.82 -10.20 -16.53
CA MET A 16 -1.34 -9.17 -17.46
C MET A 16 -2.16 -9.13 -18.76
N ASP A 17 -2.50 -10.28 -19.39
CA ASP A 17 -3.35 -10.31 -20.61
C ASP A 17 -4.76 -9.81 -20.31
N ASN A 18 -5.34 -10.20 -19.17
CA ASN A 18 -6.65 -9.73 -18.73
C ASN A 18 -6.65 -8.21 -18.54
N ARG A 19 -5.57 -7.65 -17.99
CA ARG A 19 -5.46 -6.20 -17.79
C ARG A 19 -5.34 -5.47 -19.12
N ILE A 20 -4.48 -5.94 -20.02
CA ILE A 20 -4.33 -5.37 -21.37
C ILE A 20 -5.64 -5.46 -22.17
N ALA A 21 -6.38 -6.57 -22.05
CA ALA A 21 -7.69 -6.72 -22.68
C ALA A 21 -8.71 -5.70 -22.15
N ARG A 22 -8.68 -5.39 -20.85
CA ARG A 22 -9.52 -4.35 -20.26
C ARG A 22 -9.17 -2.96 -20.82
N ILE A 23 -7.88 -2.63 -20.89
CA ILE A 23 -7.40 -1.36 -21.45
C ILE A 23 -7.84 -1.23 -22.92
N ASP A 24 -7.65 -2.27 -23.74
CA ASP A 24 -8.08 -2.32 -25.15
C ASP A 24 -9.59 -2.12 -25.29
N GLN A 25 -10.40 -2.80 -24.47
CA GLN A 25 -11.86 -2.65 -24.48
C GLN A 25 -12.29 -1.22 -24.13
N GLU A 26 -11.70 -0.63 -23.09
CA GLU A 26 -12.05 0.72 -22.63
C GLU A 26 -11.63 1.78 -23.65
N LEU A 27 -10.46 1.65 -24.28
CA LEU A 27 -10.02 2.55 -25.34
C LEU A 27 -10.91 2.48 -26.58
N ARG A 28 -11.48 1.32 -26.91
CA ARG A 28 -12.45 1.16 -28.00
C ARG A 28 -13.79 1.82 -27.70
N ILE A 29 -14.22 1.81 -26.44
CA ILE A 29 -15.48 2.43 -26.00
C ILE A 29 -15.35 3.96 -25.97
N GLY A 30 -14.18 4.49 -25.58
CA GLY A 30 -13.95 5.94 -25.46
C GLY A 30 -13.42 6.65 -26.71
N GLY A 31 -13.02 5.92 -27.76
CA GLY A 31 -12.03 6.41 -28.73
C GLY A 31 -12.40 6.48 -30.21
N GLU A 32 -13.67 6.69 -30.59
CA GLU A 32 -13.97 7.00 -32.00
C GLU A 32 -13.44 8.40 -32.37
N GLY A 33 -12.30 8.46 -33.07
CA GLY A 33 -11.86 9.67 -33.78
C GLY A 33 -10.42 10.17 -33.56
N PHE A 34 -9.58 9.49 -32.76
CA PHE A 34 -8.22 9.97 -32.46
C PHE A 34 -7.10 9.15 -33.13
N PRO A 35 -6.10 9.76 -33.78
CA PRO A 35 -5.00 9.02 -34.42
C PRO A 35 -4.09 8.28 -33.43
N ILE A 36 -3.99 8.76 -32.18
CA ILE A 36 -3.22 8.10 -31.11
C ILE A 36 -3.87 6.78 -30.68
N SER A 37 -5.21 6.66 -30.74
CA SER A 37 -5.89 5.44 -30.31
C SER A 37 -5.53 4.26 -31.22
N ASN A 38 -5.42 4.46 -32.53
CA ASN A 38 -5.07 3.38 -33.46
C ASN A 38 -3.64 2.84 -33.24
N GLU A 39 -2.65 3.70 -32.98
CA GLU A 39 -1.28 3.24 -32.66
C GLU A 39 -1.24 2.51 -31.31
N LEU A 40 -1.94 3.03 -30.29
CA LEU A 40 -2.04 2.38 -28.99
C LEU A 40 -2.72 1.01 -29.09
N LEU A 41 -3.84 0.92 -29.81
CA LEU A 41 -4.56 -0.33 -30.04
C LEU A 41 -3.69 -1.36 -30.77
N SER A 42 -2.89 -0.93 -31.75
CA SER A 42 -1.92 -1.81 -32.42
C SER A 42 -0.87 -2.34 -31.43
N ARG A 43 -0.33 -1.49 -30.55
CA ARG A 43 0.68 -1.91 -29.58
C ARG A 43 0.12 -2.82 -28.49
N LEU A 44 -1.10 -2.55 -28.03
CA LEU A 44 -1.81 -3.45 -27.12
C LEU A 44 -2.01 -4.82 -27.79
N ALA A 45 -2.39 -4.86 -29.08
CA ALA A 45 -2.51 -6.10 -29.83
C ALA A 45 -1.18 -6.86 -29.93
N ASP A 46 -0.06 -6.17 -30.21
CA ASP A 46 1.28 -6.76 -30.25
C ASP A 46 1.69 -7.33 -28.88
N MET A 47 1.46 -6.59 -27.80
CA MET A 47 1.73 -7.05 -26.43
C MET A 47 0.90 -8.29 -26.08
N ARG A 48 -0.37 -8.36 -26.48
CA ARG A 48 -1.20 -9.57 -26.29
C ARG A 48 -0.69 -10.75 -27.10
N ALA A 49 -0.22 -10.53 -28.32
CA ALA A 49 0.38 -11.58 -29.13
C ALA A 49 1.66 -12.13 -28.45
N ASP A 50 2.52 -11.25 -27.93
CA ASP A 50 3.70 -11.63 -27.16
C ASP A 50 3.33 -12.41 -25.89
N LEU A 51 2.33 -11.94 -25.12
CA LEU A 51 1.85 -12.64 -23.93
C LEU A 51 1.33 -14.05 -24.23
N ARG A 52 0.54 -14.20 -25.30
CA ARG A 52 0.05 -15.52 -25.75
C ARG A 52 1.19 -16.44 -26.19
N ARG A 53 2.22 -15.89 -26.84
CA ARG A 53 3.43 -16.64 -27.20
C ARG A 53 4.15 -17.15 -25.95
N LEU A 54 4.29 -16.31 -24.92
CA LEU A 54 4.94 -16.67 -23.65
C LEU A 54 4.11 -17.67 -22.85
N HIS A 55 2.78 -17.53 -22.86
CA HIS A 55 1.86 -18.49 -22.28
C HIS A 55 2.04 -19.89 -22.89
N GLY A 56 2.24 -19.99 -24.20
CA GLY A 56 2.50 -21.25 -24.90
C GLY A 56 3.91 -21.84 -24.70
N LYS A 57 4.83 -21.09 -24.09
CA LYS A 57 6.25 -21.44 -23.91
C LYS A 57 6.72 -21.29 -22.47
N ILE A 58 5.82 -21.49 -21.52
CA ILE A 58 6.02 -21.10 -20.14
C ILE A 58 7.27 -21.68 -19.47
N ASP A 59 7.61 -22.92 -19.82
CA ASP A 59 8.78 -23.62 -19.28
C ASP A 59 10.11 -23.14 -19.88
N THR A 60 10.04 -22.30 -20.91
CA THR A 60 11.19 -21.78 -21.67
C THR A 60 11.26 -20.27 -21.71
N ILE A 61 10.44 -19.57 -20.90
CA ILE A 61 10.48 -18.11 -20.83
C ILE A 61 11.87 -17.68 -20.41
N SER A 62 12.48 -16.81 -21.22
CA SER A 62 13.81 -16.28 -20.98
C SER A 62 13.75 -14.84 -20.44
N MET A 63 14.87 -14.35 -19.91
CA MET A 63 14.98 -12.97 -19.48
C MET A 63 14.80 -11.97 -20.64
N ALA A 64 15.31 -12.32 -21.83
CA ALA A 64 15.14 -11.52 -23.04
C ALA A 64 13.65 -11.33 -23.43
N ASP A 65 12.81 -12.33 -23.15
CA ASP A 65 11.37 -12.21 -23.36
C ASP A 65 10.74 -11.19 -22.41
N VAL A 66 11.16 -11.18 -21.14
CA VAL A 66 10.65 -10.23 -20.14
C VAL A 66 11.15 -8.81 -20.43
N GLU A 67 12.39 -8.64 -20.87
CA GLU A 67 12.93 -7.35 -21.33
C GLU A 67 12.21 -6.83 -22.57
N SER A 68 11.75 -7.72 -23.45
CA SER A 68 10.90 -7.34 -24.58
C SER A 68 9.55 -6.77 -24.09
N LEU A 69 8.93 -7.41 -23.10
CA LEU A 69 7.70 -6.90 -22.49
C LEU A 69 7.92 -5.55 -21.77
N GLU A 70 9.00 -5.40 -21.00
CA GLU A 70 9.33 -4.14 -20.31
C GLU A 70 9.53 -2.99 -21.31
N ARG A 71 10.23 -3.25 -22.43
CA ARG A 71 10.39 -2.25 -23.49
C ARG A 71 9.05 -1.86 -24.13
N ASN A 72 8.15 -2.81 -24.32
CA ASN A 72 6.82 -2.53 -24.86
C ASN A 72 5.97 -1.72 -23.88
N ILE A 73 6.03 -2.02 -22.57
CA ILE A 73 5.35 -1.23 -21.52
C ILE A 73 5.92 0.19 -21.45
N THR A 74 7.25 0.34 -21.48
CA THR A 74 7.90 1.66 -21.44
C THR A 74 7.47 2.52 -22.62
N ARG A 75 7.46 1.95 -23.83
CA ARG A 75 6.97 2.64 -25.03
C ARG A 75 5.49 3.02 -24.95
N LEU A 76 4.67 2.21 -24.28
CA LEU A 76 3.27 2.51 -24.04
C LEU A 76 3.11 3.71 -23.09
N SER A 77 3.92 3.77 -22.04
CA SER A 77 3.99 4.94 -21.14
C SER A 77 4.50 6.19 -21.85
N GLU A 78 5.54 6.09 -22.68
CA GLU A 78 6.07 7.21 -23.47
C GLU A 78 5.02 7.79 -24.43
N LEU A 79 4.21 6.94 -25.08
CA LEU A 79 3.11 7.39 -25.92
C LEU A 79 2.00 8.08 -25.11
N SER A 80 1.76 7.62 -23.89
CA SER A 80 0.85 8.28 -22.97
C SER A 80 1.35 9.68 -22.57
N ASP A 81 2.65 9.80 -22.26
CA ASP A 81 3.28 11.09 -21.94
C ASP A 81 3.24 12.06 -23.12
N LEU A 82 3.41 11.57 -24.35
CA LEU A 82 3.26 12.39 -25.56
C LEU A 82 1.82 12.88 -25.74
N ALA A 83 0.82 12.09 -25.35
CA ALA A 83 -0.58 12.50 -25.38
C ALA A 83 -0.92 13.58 -24.33
N MET A 84 -0.14 13.68 -23.25
CA MET A 84 -0.28 14.70 -22.19
C MET A 84 0.35 16.05 -22.55
N ARG A 85 1.20 16.13 -23.59
CA ARG A 85 1.84 17.39 -23.97
C ARG A 85 0.79 18.32 -24.61
N PRO A 86 0.53 19.51 -24.04
CA PRO A 86 -0.41 20.45 -24.64
C PRO A 86 0.11 20.87 -26.02
N THR A 87 -0.63 20.52 -27.07
CA THR A 87 -0.45 21.16 -28.37
C THR A 87 -0.63 22.66 -28.16
N ALA A 88 0.36 23.48 -28.54
CA ALA A 88 0.31 24.92 -28.33
C ALA A 88 -0.88 25.53 -29.10
N GLY A 89 -2.01 25.69 -28.42
CA GLY A 89 -3.27 26.20 -28.96
C GLY A 89 -4.45 25.71 -28.10
N GLN A 90 -5.33 26.64 -27.72
CA GLN A 90 -6.54 26.48 -26.89
C GLN A 90 -7.03 25.03 -26.67
N MET A 91 -7.06 24.59 -25.40
CA MET A 91 -7.66 23.30 -25.01
C MET A 91 -9.12 23.25 -25.49
N LEU A 92 -9.40 22.34 -26.42
CA LEU A 92 -10.75 22.02 -26.85
C LEU A 92 -11.38 21.03 -25.85
N PRO A 93 -12.72 20.91 -25.79
CA PRO A 93 -13.40 19.95 -24.92
C PRO A 93 -12.92 18.48 -25.08
N GLY A 94 -12.37 18.12 -26.25
CA GLY A 94 -11.76 16.81 -26.49
C GLY A 94 -10.43 16.58 -25.77
N ASP A 95 -9.71 17.63 -25.35
CA ASP A 95 -8.41 17.50 -24.68
C ASP A 95 -8.52 17.05 -23.22
N ALA A 96 -9.67 17.29 -22.56
CA ALA A 96 -9.92 16.79 -21.21
C ALA A 96 -10.06 15.25 -21.17
N LEU A 97 -10.68 14.67 -22.20
CA LEU A 97 -10.78 13.22 -22.36
C LEU A 97 -9.38 12.61 -22.60
N ARG A 98 -8.54 13.27 -23.41
CA ARG A 98 -7.15 12.85 -23.68
C ARG A 98 -6.28 12.84 -22.44
N VAL A 99 -6.39 13.87 -21.59
CA VAL A 99 -5.66 13.95 -20.33
C VAL A 99 -6.10 12.83 -19.37
N THR A 100 -7.40 12.54 -19.32
CA THR A 100 -7.93 11.48 -18.45
C THR A 100 -7.47 10.10 -18.92
N ASP A 101 -7.54 9.82 -20.22
CA ASP A 101 -7.06 8.56 -20.80
C ASP A 101 -5.56 8.37 -20.63
N ALA A 102 -4.77 9.44 -20.77
CA ALA A 102 -3.32 9.37 -20.63
C ALA A 102 -2.89 9.20 -19.16
N LEU A 103 -3.49 9.93 -18.21
CA LEU A 103 -3.26 9.71 -16.77
C LEU A 103 -3.61 8.27 -16.36
N ARG A 104 -4.71 7.74 -16.90
CA ARG A 104 -5.11 6.35 -16.70
C ARG A 104 -4.10 5.37 -17.27
N LEU A 105 -3.66 5.56 -18.51
CA LEU A 105 -2.63 4.71 -19.14
C LEU A 105 -1.29 4.76 -18.40
N LEU A 106 -0.92 5.90 -17.79
CA LEU A 106 0.26 6.00 -16.94
C LEU A 106 0.10 5.15 -15.66
N SER A 107 -1.08 5.20 -15.03
CA SER A 107 -1.38 4.32 -13.89
C SER A 107 -1.30 2.83 -14.28
N GLU A 108 -1.82 2.47 -15.46
CA GLU A 108 -1.76 1.12 -16.00
C GLU A 108 -0.34 0.67 -16.33
N GLY A 109 0.49 1.56 -16.88
CA GLY A 109 1.90 1.30 -17.16
C GLY A 109 2.66 0.90 -15.90
N SER A 110 2.38 1.56 -14.77
CA SER A 110 2.98 1.20 -13.47
C SER A 110 2.57 -0.19 -13.00
N VAL A 111 1.30 -0.57 -13.20
CA VAL A 111 0.77 -1.90 -12.84
C VAL A 111 1.37 -2.98 -13.74
N LEU A 112 1.47 -2.73 -15.04
CA LEU A 112 2.11 -3.65 -15.99
C LEU A 112 3.60 -3.83 -15.67
N ALA A 113 4.30 -2.76 -15.27
CA ALA A 113 5.70 -2.83 -14.83
C ALA A 113 5.87 -3.69 -13.56
N ASN A 114 4.89 -3.71 -12.66
CA ASN A 114 4.89 -4.60 -11.50
C ASN A 114 4.77 -6.07 -11.92
N TYR A 115 3.94 -6.38 -12.93
CA TYR A 115 3.83 -7.75 -13.45
C TYR A 115 5.14 -8.22 -14.10
N THR A 116 5.81 -7.38 -14.89
CA THR A 116 7.12 -7.73 -15.47
C THR A 116 8.21 -7.86 -14.40
N GLY A 117 8.17 -7.02 -13.36
CA GLY A 117 9.01 -7.22 -12.17
C GLY A 117 8.78 -8.58 -11.52
N GLY A 118 7.51 -8.98 -11.36
CA GLY A 118 7.11 -10.31 -10.90
C GLY A 118 7.65 -11.45 -11.76
N LEU A 119 7.59 -11.31 -13.10
CA LEU A 119 8.14 -12.28 -14.05
C LEU A 119 9.67 -12.40 -13.95
N ARG A 120 10.41 -11.28 -13.92
CA ARG A 120 11.88 -11.27 -13.77
C ARG A 120 12.31 -11.99 -12.51
N ILE A 121 11.71 -11.65 -11.38
CA ILE A 121 12.06 -12.29 -10.11
C ILE A 121 11.68 -13.77 -10.14
N GLY A 122 10.57 -14.12 -10.78
CA GLY A 122 10.13 -15.50 -10.97
C GLY A 122 11.08 -16.37 -11.80
N LEU A 123 11.87 -15.77 -12.69
CA LEU A 123 12.90 -16.46 -13.48
C LEU A 123 14.21 -16.70 -12.71
N ILE A 124 14.35 -16.16 -11.48
CA ILE A 124 15.52 -16.35 -10.58
C ILE A 124 16.85 -16.09 -11.32
N GLN A 125 16.93 -14.99 -12.07
CA GLN A 125 18.18 -14.51 -12.69
C GLN A 125 18.56 -13.09 -12.24
N LEU A 126 17.98 -12.62 -11.13
CA LEU A 126 18.35 -11.34 -10.53
C LEU A 126 19.49 -11.57 -9.53
N GLU A 127 20.60 -10.89 -9.78
CA GLU A 127 21.61 -10.67 -8.75
C GLU A 127 20.98 -9.91 -7.56
N PRO A 128 21.48 -10.07 -6.33
CA PRO A 128 20.95 -9.38 -5.15
C PRO A 128 20.80 -7.86 -5.35
N ASP A 129 21.73 -7.25 -6.09
CA ASP A 129 21.71 -5.83 -6.42
C ASP A 129 20.56 -5.43 -7.34
N GLU A 130 20.19 -6.27 -8.30
CA GLU A 130 19.05 -6.02 -9.19
C GLU A 130 17.71 -6.20 -8.46
N LEU A 131 17.69 -6.99 -7.38
CA LEU A 131 16.50 -7.15 -6.55
C LEU A 131 16.22 -5.90 -5.71
N ILE A 132 17.25 -5.19 -5.22
CA ILE A 132 17.10 -3.95 -4.43
C ILE A 132 16.26 -2.93 -5.18
N ASP A 133 16.60 -2.68 -6.46
CA ASP A 133 15.95 -1.69 -7.30
C ASP A 133 14.51 -2.05 -7.66
N ARG A 134 14.12 -3.31 -7.42
CA ARG A 134 12.77 -3.84 -7.70
C ARG A 134 11.89 -3.98 -6.48
N VAL A 135 12.45 -3.91 -5.26
CA VAL A 135 11.65 -3.85 -4.04
C VAL A 135 11.00 -2.47 -3.98
N PRO A 136 9.65 -2.38 -4.00
CA PRO A 136 8.97 -1.09 -3.92
C PRO A 136 9.32 -0.36 -2.64
N GLY A 137 9.30 0.97 -2.69
CA GLY A 137 9.34 1.79 -1.47
C GLY A 137 8.14 1.52 -0.56
N GLN A 138 8.19 2.11 0.63
CA GLN A 138 7.02 2.10 1.51
C GLN A 138 5.90 2.92 0.90
N LYS A 139 4.67 2.48 1.14
CA LYS A 139 3.44 3.09 0.63
C LYS A 139 2.71 3.82 1.74
N LEU A 140 1.75 4.65 1.35
CA LEU A 140 0.84 5.30 2.27
C LEU A 140 0.13 4.26 3.16
N ALA A 141 0.31 4.39 4.46
CA ALA A 141 -0.23 3.47 5.45
C ALA A 141 -0.39 4.14 6.81
N ALA A 142 -1.03 3.43 7.74
CA ALA A 142 -1.09 3.85 9.14
C ALA A 142 0.32 3.99 9.74
N PHE A 143 1.28 3.15 9.36
CA PHE A 143 2.65 3.25 9.84
C PHE A 143 3.66 3.01 8.73
N GLN A 144 4.73 3.81 8.76
CA GLN A 144 5.94 3.64 7.97
C GLN A 144 7.12 3.51 8.93
N PHE A 145 8.19 2.92 8.44
CA PHE A 145 9.36 2.56 9.22
C PHE A 145 10.62 3.19 8.65
N GLY A 146 11.56 3.51 9.51
CA GLY A 146 12.85 4.06 9.12
C GLY A 146 13.95 3.45 9.95
N PHE A 147 15.15 3.97 9.75
CA PHE A 147 16.25 3.75 10.66
C PHE A 147 16.63 5.09 11.26
N GLU A 148 16.61 5.15 12.59
CA GLU A 148 17.30 6.17 13.38
C GLU A 148 18.51 5.47 13.99
N ASP A 149 19.69 5.99 13.64
CA ASP A 149 20.97 5.32 13.87
C ASP A 149 20.96 3.87 13.35
N GLU A 150 21.03 2.91 14.26
CA GLU A 150 21.15 1.48 13.98
C GLU A 150 19.85 0.70 14.21
N THR A 151 18.77 1.39 14.60
CA THR A 151 17.53 0.74 15.05
C THR A 151 16.36 1.06 14.13
N ILE A 152 15.50 0.06 13.86
CA ILE A 152 14.27 0.27 13.11
C ILE A 152 13.28 1.03 13.99
N VAL A 153 12.78 2.16 13.50
CA VAL A 153 11.81 3.03 14.19
C VAL A 153 10.57 3.25 13.33
N VAL A 154 9.52 3.81 13.93
CA VAL A 154 8.37 4.34 13.18
C VAL A 154 8.72 5.76 12.74
N VAL A 155 8.45 6.09 11.48
CA VAL A 155 8.66 7.44 10.94
C VAL A 155 7.33 8.12 10.66
N ASP A 156 7.33 9.44 10.81
CA ASP A 156 6.18 10.28 10.50
C ASP A 156 5.93 10.33 8.97
N GLN A 157 4.66 10.46 8.60
CA GLN A 157 4.17 10.63 7.23
C GLN A 157 3.47 11.98 7.13
N PRO A 158 4.22 13.09 7.00
CA PRO A 158 3.67 14.43 7.11
C PRO A 158 2.49 14.62 6.17
N ILE A 159 1.47 15.31 6.63
CA ILE A 159 0.26 15.56 5.85
C ILE A 159 0.62 16.53 4.72
N LEU A 160 0.45 16.08 3.47
CA LEU A 160 0.69 16.88 2.28
C LEU A 160 -0.63 17.08 1.54
N ALA A 161 -1.11 18.33 1.52
CA ALA A 161 -2.19 18.72 0.63
C ALA A 161 -1.66 19.07 -0.76
N ALA A 162 -2.47 18.84 -1.80
CA ALA A 162 -2.15 19.25 -3.16
C ALA A 162 -1.96 20.78 -3.22
N GLU A 163 -0.96 21.26 -3.95
CA GLU A 163 -0.56 22.69 -3.97
C GLU A 163 -1.74 23.63 -4.23
N ARG A 164 -2.61 23.27 -5.18
CA ARG A 164 -3.81 24.05 -5.53
C ARG A 164 -4.88 24.10 -4.43
N GLU A 165 -4.98 23.03 -3.63
CA GLU A 165 -6.04 22.84 -2.62
C GLU A 165 -5.52 23.08 -1.20
N HIS A 166 -4.23 23.37 -1.05
CA HIS A 166 -3.53 23.43 0.24
C HIS A 166 -4.23 24.33 1.26
N GLY A 167 -4.57 25.56 0.88
CA GLY A 167 -5.22 26.50 1.80
C GLY A 167 -6.60 26.03 2.27
N ILE A 168 -7.37 25.38 1.40
CA ILE A 168 -8.71 24.86 1.74
C ILE A 168 -8.59 23.61 2.62
N ALA A 169 -7.71 22.67 2.24
CA ALA A 169 -7.51 21.42 2.98
C ALA A 169 -6.98 21.67 4.39
N MET A 170 -5.98 22.54 4.54
CA MET A 170 -5.42 22.89 5.84
C MET A 170 -6.42 23.67 6.70
N ALA A 171 -7.14 24.64 6.15
CA ALA A 171 -8.18 25.36 6.89
C ALA A 171 -9.32 24.44 7.37
N ALA A 172 -9.71 23.45 6.56
CA ALA A 172 -10.69 22.45 6.96
C ALA A 172 -10.19 21.56 8.11
N LEU A 173 -8.91 21.16 8.06
CA LEU A 173 -8.28 20.38 9.14
C LEU A 173 -8.15 21.19 10.43
N GLU A 174 -7.71 22.44 10.34
CA GLU A 174 -7.62 23.37 11.48
C GLU A 174 -8.99 23.60 12.11
N ALA A 175 -10.03 23.85 11.32
CA ALA A 175 -11.40 23.99 11.83
C ALA A 175 -11.89 22.72 12.55
N ALA A 176 -11.53 21.54 12.05
CA ALA A 176 -11.84 20.28 12.71
C ALA A 176 -11.06 20.10 14.03
N ILE A 177 -9.79 20.55 14.08
CA ILE A 177 -8.96 20.55 15.30
C ILE A 177 -9.57 21.48 16.35
N ASP A 178 -9.93 22.71 15.99
CA ASP A 178 -10.54 23.69 16.90
C ASP A 178 -11.86 23.17 17.48
N GLN A 179 -12.70 22.56 16.63
CA GLN A 179 -13.92 21.90 17.09
C GLN A 179 -13.60 20.73 18.03
N GLY A 180 -12.58 19.94 17.73
CA GLY A 180 -12.15 18.81 18.53
C GLY A 180 -11.67 19.20 19.93
N ASP A 181 -10.97 20.33 20.06
CA ASP A 181 -10.56 20.85 21.38
C ASP A 181 -11.77 21.16 22.26
N TYR A 182 -12.81 21.79 21.69
CA TYR A 182 -14.06 22.06 22.40
C TYR A 182 -14.77 20.75 22.80
N VAL A 183 -14.85 19.79 21.87
CA VAL A 183 -15.52 18.49 22.10
C VAL A 183 -14.80 17.68 23.17
N VAL A 184 -13.47 17.62 23.14
CA VAL A 184 -12.68 16.90 24.15
C VAL A 184 -12.84 17.58 25.51
N ALA A 185 -12.79 18.90 25.60
CA ALA A 185 -12.97 19.62 26.86
C ALA A 185 -14.34 19.33 27.51
N ASP A 186 -15.42 19.39 26.72
CA ASP A 186 -16.76 19.08 27.20
C ASP A 186 -16.88 17.60 27.63
N LEU A 187 -16.38 16.68 26.80
CA LEU A 187 -16.37 15.24 27.07
C LEU A 187 -15.64 14.92 28.37
N GLN A 188 -14.53 15.58 28.69
CA GLN A 188 -13.79 15.35 29.94
C GLN A 188 -14.63 15.65 31.19
N THR A 189 -15.50 16.66 31.13
CA THR A 189 -16.40 17.05 32.24
C THR A 189 -17.67 16.22 32.34
N SER A 190 -17.97 15.40 31.32
CA SER A 190 -19.14 14.52 31.29
C SER A 190 -18.94 13.21 32.07
N ASN A 191 -20.04 12.46 32.25
CA ASN A 191 -20.05 11.10 32.81
C ASN A 191 -19.69 10.00 31.79
N ALA A 192 -19.19 10.36 30.60
CA ALA A 192 -18.76 9.41 29.58
C ALA A 192 -17.70 8.42 30.10
N SER A 193 -17.65 7.23 29.48
CA SER A 193 -16.70 6.19 29.86
C SER A 193 -15.24 6.66 29.69
N PRO A 194 -14.29 6.17 30.53
CA PRO A 194 -12.86 6.46 30.34
C PRO A 194 -12.35 6.05 28.96
N ARG A 195 -12.92 4.99 28.37
CA ARG A 195 -12.56 4.50 27.04
C ARG A 195 -12.94 5.50 25.95
N LEU A 196 -14.14 6.06 26.02
CA LEU A 196 -14.59 7.09 25.08
C LEU A 196 -13.76 8.37 25.20
N LYS A 197 -13.47 8.80 26.45
CA LYS A 197 -12.59 9.95 26.73
C LYS A 197 -11.19 9.77 26.13
N ASP A 198 -10.57 8.61 26.36
CA ASP A 198 -9.23 8.29 25.83
C ASP A 198 -9.23 8.24 24.29
N ALA A 199 -10.27 7.67 23.67
CA ALA A 199 -10.38 7.59 22.22
C ALA A 199 -10.37 8.98 21.55
N TYR A 200 -11.21 9.91 22.03
CA TYR A 200 -11.28 11.27 21.48
C TYR A 200 -10.03 12.09 21.80
N ALA A 201 -9.45 11.94 23.00
CA ALA A 201 -8.19 12.60 23.34
C ALA A 201 -7.04 12.17 22.40
N ARG A 202 -6.97 10.88 22.06
CA ARG A 202 -5.98 10.35 21.12
C ARG A 202 -6.23 10.80 19.68
N LEU A 203 -7.49 10.90 19.25
CA LEU A 203 -7.83 11.48 17.95
C LEU A 203 -7.34 12.93 17.87
N GLN A 204 -7.67 13.74 18.87
CA GLN A 204 -7.30 15.14 18.91
C GLN A 204 -5.77 15.33 18.93
N SER A 205 -5.07 14.57 19.78
CA SER A 205 -3.60 14.59 19.81
C SER A 205 -2.99 14.20 18.46
N MET A 206 -3.58 13.24 17.75
CA MET A 206 -3.10 12.83 16.44
C MET A 206 -3.32 13.92 15.38
N MET A 207 -4.50 14.54 15.37
CA MET A 207 -4.82 15.63 14.45
C MET A 207 -3.88 16.82 14.63
N GLY A 208 -3.67 17.26 15.87
CA GLY A 208 -2.75 18.36 16.19
C GLY A 208 -1.26 18.07 15.93
N SER A 209 -0.90 16.81 15.70
CA SER A 209 0.48 16.44 15.37
C SER A 209 0.83 16.62 13.89
N TYR A 210 -0.17 16.66 13.00
CA TYR A 210 0.00 16.71 11.53
C TYR A 210 0.90 15.60 10.95
N LYS A 211 1.04 14.47 11.66
CA LYS A 211 2.02 13.42 11.37
C LYS A 211 1.57 12.34 10.39
N ASN A 212 0.28 12.07 10.25
CA ASN A 212 -0.22 10.99 9.39
C ASN A 212 -1.74 11.07 9.15
N ILE A 213 -2.13 11.30 7.90
CA ILE A 213 -3.55 11.41 7.51
C ILE A 213 -4.34 10.11 7.70
N VAL A 214 -3.71 8.95 7.47
CA VAL A 214 -4.33 7.62 7.63
C VAL A 214 -4.58 7.32 9.10
N GLN A 215 -3.65 7.68 9.99
CA GLN A 215 -3.85 7.49 11.43
C GLN A 215 -4.98 8.37 11.98
N ILE A 216 -5.13 9.60 11.49
CA ILE A 216 -6.28 10.45 11.85
C ILE A 216 -7.59 9.75 11.46
N GLY A 217 -7.69 9.29 10.21
CA GLY A 217 -8.89 8.61 9.72
C GLY A 217 -9.21 7.32 10.47
N ALA A 218 -8.21 6.48 10.77
CA ALA A 218 -8.41 5.27 11.56
C ALA A 218 -8.86 5.56 13.00
N ARG A 219 -8.32 6.61 13.64
CA ARG A 219 -8.75 7.04 14.98
C ARG A 219 -10.16 7.63 14.96
N ALA A 220 -10.51 8.44 13.95
CA ALA A 220 -11.86 8.97 13.78
C ALA A 220 -12.89 7.84 13.62
N GLN A 221 -12.52 6.82 12.86
CA GLN A 221 -13.35 5.63 12.68
C GLN A 221 -13.52 4.82 13.97
N MET A 222 -12.46 4.69 14.78
CA MET A 222 -12.56 4.08 16.10
C MET A 222 -13.48 4.88 17.02
N CYS A 223 -13.36 6.22 17.03
CA CYS A 223 -14.25 7.10 17.79
C CYS A 223 -15.71 6.92 17.37
N SER A 224 -15.97 6.81 16.05
CA SER A 224 -17.30 6.52 15.51
C SER A 224 -17.89 5.21 16.05
N ARG A 225 -17.08 4.15 16.16
CA ARG A 225 -17.55 2.86 16.67
C ARG A 225 -17.83 2.90 18.16
N ILE A 226 -16.94 3.51 18.94
CA ILE A 226 -17.10 3.59 20.40
C ILE A 226 -18.32 4.45 20.75
N VAL A 227 -18.48 5.62 20.11
CA VAL A 227 -19.65 6.48 20.36
C VAL A 227 -20.97 5.78 20.00
N GLN A 228 -21.01 5.01 18.91
CA GLN A 228 -22.19 4.23 18.53
C GLN A 228 -22.46 3.08 19.50
N ALA A 229 -21.42 2.43 20.02
CA ALA A 229 -21.57 1.34 20.99
C ALA A 229 -22.08 1.84 22.36
N GLU A 230 -21.81 3.10 22.70
CA GLU A 230 -22.22 3.74 23.96
C GLU A 230 -23.43 4.68 23.78
N ALA A 231 -24.15 4.58 22.66
CA ALA A 231 -25.23 5.52 22.32
C ALA A 231 -26.31 5.64 23.40
N ASP A 232 -26.68 4.52 24.03
CA ASP A 232 -27.70 4.46 25.08
C ASP A 232 -27.22 5.04 26.44
N GLU A 233 -25.90 5.19 26.62
CA GLU A 233 -25.30 5.72 27.86
C GLU A 233 -25.06 7.25 27.78
N LEU A 234 -25.19 7.82 26.59
CA LEU A 234 -24.90 9.22 26.32
C LEU A 234 -26.19 10.05 26.24
N SER A 235 -26.11 11.31 26.67
CA SER A 235 -27.19 12.26 26.38
C SER A 235 -27.28 12.47 24.85
N PRO A 236 -28.49 12.68 24.29
CA PRO A 236 -28.64 12.90 22.85
C PRO A 236 -27.81 14.07 22.31
N ALA A 237 -27.63 15.13 23.11
CA ALA A 237 -26.81 16.29 22.75
C ALA A 237 -25.32 15.92 22.65
N LEU A 238 -24.78 15.23 23.66
CA LEU A 238 -23.38 14.78 23.67
C LEU A 238 -23.12 13.77 22.55
N PHE A 239 -24.02 12.82 22.35
CA PHE A 239 -23.93 11.85 21.25
C PHE A 239 -23.87 12.55 19.89
N GLY A 240 -24.79 13.49 19.63
CA GLY A 240 -24.82 14.27 18.38
C GLY A 240 -23.55 15.12 18.18
N GLN A 241 -23.04 15.74 19.24
CA GLN A 241 -21.82 16.53 19.19
C GLN A 241 -20.58 15.67 18.86
N LEU A 242 -20.45 14.51 19.50
CA LEU A 242 -19.35 13.57 19.25
C LEU A 242 -19.38 13.04 17.81
N LEU A 243 -20.55 12.62 17.33
CA LEU A 243 -20.72 12.13 15.96
C LEU A 243 -20.47 13.25 14.93
N GLY A 244 -21.00 14.45 15.17
CA GLY A 244 -20.78 15.60 14.30
C GLY A 244 -19.31 16.01 14.20
N HIS A 245 -18.52 15.84 15.28
CA HIS A 245 -17.08 16.04 15.21
C HIS A 245 -16.40 14.98 14.34
N VAL A 246 -16.74 13.69 14.49
CA VAL A 246 -16.21 12.62 13.62
C VAL A 246 -16.53 12.88 12.15
N GLU A 247 -17.74 13.34 11.84
CA GLU A 247 -18.14 13.72 10.48
C GLU A 247 -17.33 14.91 9.95
N ALA A 248 -17.10 15.93 10.77
CA ALA A 248 -16.26 17.08 10.42
C ALA A 248 -14.80 16.65 10.14
N VAL A 249 -14.26 15.72 10.91
CA VAL A 249 -12.95 15.14 10.66
C VAL A 249 -12.92 14.45 9.29
N PHE A 250 -13.86 13.55 8.99
CA PHE A 250 -13.90 12.90 7.68
C PHE A 250 -14.11 13.89 6.52
N ALA A 251 -14.89 14.95 6.72
CA ALA A 251 -15.05 16.02 5.74
C ALA A 251 -13.71 16.73 5.47
N ALA A 252 -12.94 17.04 6.52
CA ALA A 252 -11.59 17.60 6.36
C ALA A 252 -10.64 16.61 5.67
N LEU A 253 -10.61 15.35 6.09
CA LEU A 253 -9.77 14.31 5.48
C LEU A 253 -10.06 14.11 3.98
N SER A 254 -11.31 14.27 3.54
CA SER A 254 -11.70 14.14 2.13
C SER A 254 -11.03 15.15 1.19
N GLN A 255 -10.50 16.25 1.74
CA GLN A 255 -9.75 17.25 0.97
C GLN A 255 -8.34 16.76 0.59
N PHE A 256 -7.81 15.73 1.26
CA PHE A 256 -6.47 15.19 1.00
C PHE A 256 -6.53 14.06 -0.02
N SER A 257 -5.71 14.14 -1.08
CA SER A 257 -5.62 13.10 -2.12
C SER A 257 -5.18 11.76 -1.53
N ASP A 258 -4.22 11.79 -0.62
CA ASP A 258 -3.65 10.61 0.04
C ASP A 258 -4.74 9.82 0.77
N TRP A 259 -5.59 10.51 1.52
CA TRP A 259 -6.72 9.87 2.20
C TRP A 259 -7.71 9.24 1.21
N ARG A 260 -8.02 9.93 0.12
CA ARG A 260 -8.92 9.42 -0.93
C ARG A 260 -8.36 8.16 -1.60
N GLU A 261 -7.09 8.20 -2.01
CA GLU A 261 -6.39 7.06 -2.60
C GLU A 261 -6.33 5.88 -1.63
N TYR A 262 -6.04 6.15 -0.35
CA TYR A 262 -6.05 5.15 0.70
C TYR A 262 -7.42 4.47 0.83
N CYS A 263 -8.51 5.24 0.88
CA CYS A 263 -9.88 4.71 0.95
C CYS A 263 -10.26 3.89 -0.29
N GLU A 264 -9.89 4.35 -1.49
CA GLU A 264 -10.13 3.63 -2.74
C GLU A 264 -9.44 2.27 -2.73
N ASN A 265 -8.14 2.24 -2.40
CA ASN A 265 -7.38 1.00 -2.28
C ASN A 265 -7.97 0.06 -1.22
N ALA A 266 -8.33 0.59 -0.04
CA ALA A 266 -8.97 -0.20 1.01
C ALA A 266 -10.28 -0.86 0.55
N SER A 267 -11.10 -0.16 -0.25
CA SER A 267 -12.39 -0.68 -0.71
C SER A 267 -12.27 -1.98 -1.54
N THR A 268 -11.14 -2.16 -2.21
CA THR A 268 -10.86 -3.29 -3.10
C THR A 268 -10.22 -4.49 -2.42
N VAL A 269 -9.91 -4.42 -1.11
CA VAL A 269 -9.28 -5.50 -0.36
C VAL A 269 -10.17 -6.76 -0.35
N PRO A 270 -9.71 -7.90 -0.92
CA PRO A 270 -10.52 -9.11 -1.08
C PRO A 270 -10.21 -10.14 0.02
N LEU A 271 -10.16 -9.72 1.29
CA LEU A 271 -9.84 -10.59 2.42
C LEU A 271 -11.11 -10.97 3.19
N ASP A 272 -11.23 -12.27 3.48
CA ASP A 272 -12.29 -12.80 4.33
C ASP A 272 -11.87 -12.82 5.82
N ARG A 273 -12.81 -13.17 6.70
CA ARG A 273 -12.57 -13.18 8.15
C ARG A 273 -11.45 -14.15 8.54
N THR A 274 -11.38 -15.31 7.91
CA THR A 274 -10.35 -16.32 8.19
C THR A 274 -8.95 -15.78 7.86
N ALA A 275 -8.77 -15.15 6.70
CA ALA A 275 -7.51 -14.51 6.35
C ALA A 275 -7.13 -13.39 7.32
N ILE A 276 -8.11 -12.61 7.79
CA ILE A 276 -7.86 -11.54 8.77
C ILE A 276 -7.43 -12.12 10.12
N ASP A 277 -8.08 -13.18 10.60
CA ASP A 277 -7.71 -13.83 11.86
C ASP A 277 -6.31 -14.48 11.79
N ASP A 278 -5.98 -15.12 10.66
CA ASP A 278 -4.66 -15.68 10.41
C ASP A 278 -3.57 -14.60 10.37
N LEU A 279 -3.85 -13.47 9.72
CA LEU A 279 -2.94 -12.33 9.67
C LEU A 279 -2.72 -11.71 11.06
N THR A 280 -3.80 -11.55 11.83
CA THR A 280 -3.77 -11.02 13.20
C THR A 280 -2.90 -11.91 14.09
N ARG A 281 -3.13 -13.23 14.05
CA ARG A 281 -2.35 -14.21 14.83
C ARG A 281 -0.87 -14.23 14.44
N ALA A 282 -0.58 -14.20 13.14
CA ALA A 282 0.79 -14.16 12.66
C ALA A 282 1.50 -12.85 13.05
N THR A 283 0.78 -11.73 13.06
CA THR A 283 1.30 -10.44 13.50
C THR A 283 1.61 -10.44 15.00
N ALA A 284 0.78 -11.05 15.82
CA ALA A 284 1.06 -11.24 17.25
C ALA A 284 2.37 -12.04 17.49
N ASN A 285 2.65 -13.06 16.67
CA ASN A 285 3.92 -13.78 16.72
C ASN A 285 5.10 -12.90 16.30
N ILE A 286 4.95 -12.09 15.23
CA ILE A 286 5.97 -11.12 14.81
C ILE A 286 6.28 -10.14 15.95
N ILE A 287 5.25 -9.60 16.60
CA ILE A 287 5.36 -8.69 17.74
C ILE A 287 6.17 -9.33 18.88
N ALA A 288 5.82 -10.56 19.27
CA ALA A 288 6.49 -11.26 20.36
C ALA A 288 7.99 -11.46 20.09
N GLU A 289 8.33 -11.89 18.87
CA GLU A 289 9.71 -12.15 18.46
C GLU A 289 10.54 -10.86 18.27
N ILE A 290 9.96 -9.78 17.72
CA ILE A 290 10.64 -8.48 17.64
C ILE A 290 10.92 -7.95 19.04
N ARG A 291 9.93 -8.03 19.94
CA ARG A 291 10.08 -7.61 21.34
C ARG A 291 11.16 -8.43 22.07
N GLN A 292 11.19 -9.73 21.87
CA GLN A 292 12.18 -10.62 22.51
C GLN A 292 13.59 -10.38 21.98
N SER A 293 13.75 -10.14 20.68
CA SER A 293 15.06 -9.95 20.05
C SER A 293 15.66 -8.56 20.30
N GLY A 294 14.85 -7.55 20.62
CA GLY A 294 15.30 -6.17 20.74
C GLY A 294 15.81 -5.56 19.42
N ALA A 295 15.47 -6.18 18.28
CA ALA A 295 15.99 -5.79 16.96
C ALA A 295 15.33 -4.53 16.38
N ALA A 296 14.31 -3.99 17.03
CA ALA A 296 13.62 -2.76 16.64
C ALA A 296 13.24 -1.96 17.89
N HIS A 297 13.03 -0.66 17.69
CA HIS A 297 12.57 0.24 18.74
C HIS A 297 11.15 -0.13 19.19
N PRO A 298 10.78 0.04 20.48
CA PRO A 298 9.45 -0.27 20.99
C PRO A 298 8.29 0.32 20.16
N SER A 299 8.48 1.48 19.54
CA SER A 299 7.48 2.10 18.66
C SER A 299 7.04 1.20 17.50
N VAL A 300 7.92 0.32 17.00
CA VAL A 300 7.58 -0.64 15.93
C VAL A 300 6.59 -1.67 16.46
N VAL A 301 6.82 -2.15 17.68
CA VAL A 301 5.91 -3.08 18.36
C VAL A 301 4.57 -2.40 18.63
N ASP A 302 4.58 -1.19 19.18
CA ASP A 302 3.37 -0.42 19.48
C ASP A 302 2.54 -0.14 18.20
N ALA A 303 3.21 0.12 17.07
CA ALA A 303 2.56 0.31 15.78
C ALA A 303 1.86 -0.97 15.28
N LEU A 304 2.55 -2.12 15.37
CA LEU A 304 1.98 -3.41 14.97
C LEU A 304 0.82 -3.83 15.88
N GLU A 305 0.93 -3.59 17.19
CA GLU A 305 -0.17 -3.83 18.14
C GLU A 305 -1.37 -2.94 17.81
N THR A 306 -1.14 -1.64 17.55
CA THR A 306 -2.19 -0.69 17.20
C THR A 306 -3.01 -1.14 15.98
N VAL A 307 -2.37 -1.53 14.88
CA VAL A 307 -3.11 -1.98 13.68
C VAL A 307 -3.75 -3.36 13.85
N THR A 308 -3.22 -4.19 14.75
CA THR A 308 -3.81 -5.49 15.09
C THR A 308 -5.10 -5.30 15.91
N ASP A 309 -5.08 -4.36 16.86
CA ASP A 309 -6.23 -4.03 17.69
C ASP A 309 -7.41 -3.48 16.87
N TRP A 310 -7.15 -2.76 15.78
CA TRP A 310 -8.19 -2.23 14.91
C TRP A 310 -9.04 -3.32 14.24
N VAL A 311 -8.48 -4.52 14.02
CA VAL A 311 -9.18 -5.64 13.38
C VAL A 311 -9.64 -6.72 14.35
N ALA A 312 -9.21 -6.66 15.62
CA ALA A 312 -9.35 -7.77 16.56
C ALA A 312 -10.80 -8.08 17.00
N GLN A 313 -11.69 -7.08 17.08
CA GLN A 313 -12.92 -7.21 17.88
C GLN A 313 -14.28 -6.72 17.31
N PRO A 314 -14.42 -6.13 16.11
CA PRO A 314 -15.76 -5.73 15.65
C PRO A 314 -16.52 -6.88 14.97
N ALA A 315 -17.84 -6.95 15.19
CA ALA A 315 -18.76 -7.85 14.49
C ALA A 315 -18.73 -7.63 12.97
N THR A 316 -18.43 -6.41 12.54
CA THR A 316 -18.16 -5.99 11.17
C THR A 316 -16.80 -5.30 11.11
N ILE A 317 -15.80 -5.95 10.51
CA ILE A 317 -14.49 -5.33 10.28
C ILE A 317 -14.59 -4.38 9.09
N ASP A 318 -14.12 -3.15 9.26
CA ASP A 318 -13.99 -2.22 8.15
C ASP A 318 -12.74 -2.55 7.31
N LYS A 319 -12.88 -2.50 5.99
CA LYS A 319 -11.77 -2.81 5.07
C LYS A 319 -10.56 -1.89 5.24
N ARG A 320 -10.76 -0.64 5.71
CA ARG A 320 -9.67 0.30 6.02
C ARG A 320 -8.81 -0.20 7.18
N ASP A 321 -9.40 -0.79 8.21
CA ASP A 321 -8.64 -1.37 9.32
C ASP A 321 -7.77 -2.55 8.84
N VAL A 322 -8.35 -3.43 8.02
CA VAL A 322 -7.64 -4.56 7.39
C VAL A 322 -6.52 -4.06 6.48
N PHE A 323 -6.80 -3.03 5.70
CA PHE A 323 -5.83 -2.42 4.80
C PHE A 323 -4.67 -1.77 5.56
N SER A 324 -4.95 -1.11 6.69
CA SER A 324 -3.91 -0.58 7.58
C SER A 324 -2.98 -1.66 8.12
N LEU A 325 -3.51 -2.79 8.58
CA LEU A 325 -2.71 -3.92 9.06
C LEU A 325 -1.82 -4.48 7.95
N THR A 326 -2.42 -4.80 6.80
CA THR A 326 -1.70 -5.38 5.66
C THR A 326 -0.63 -4.45 5.11
N ARG A 327 -0.94 -3.15 4.94
CA ARG A 327 0.00 -2.16 4.40
C ARG A 327 1.12 -1.80 5.36
N THR A 328 0.84 -1.81 6.67
CA THR A 328 1.89 -1.66 7.69
C THR A 328 2.88 -2.82 7.64
N LEU A 329 2.39 -4.07 7.53
CA LEU A 329 3.28 -5.23 7.36
C LEU A 329 4.07 -5.16 6.03
N GLU A 330 3.43 -4.74 4.94
CA GLU A 330 4.10 -4.54 3.64
C GLU A 330 5.24 -3.50 3.75
N ASN A 331 5.00 -2.40 4.45
CA ASN A 331 6.01 -1.37 4.70
C ASN A 331 7.18 -1.89 5.53
N LEU A 332 6.91 -2.73 6.53
CA LEU A 332 7.96 -3.39 7.31
C LEU A 332 8.77 -4.35 6.44
N TRP A 333 8.12 -5.15 5.58
CA TRP A 333 8.81 -5.98 4.58
C TRP A 333 9.72 -5.12 3.68
N SER A 334 9.22 -3.98 3.19
CA SER A 334 9.97 -3.12 2.27
C SER A 334 11.28 -2.65 2.91
N ILE A 335 11.21 -2.08 4.12
CA ILE A 335 12.39 -1.50 4.75
C ILE A 335 13.44 -2.55 5.13
N VAL A 336 13.03 -3.72 5.65
CA VAL A 336 13.98 -4.75 6.10
C VAL A 336 14.60 -5.52 4.94
N VAL A 337 13.83 -5.77 3.87
CA VAL A 337 14.35 -6.38 2.66
C VAL A 337 15.34 -5.44 2.00
N LYS A 338 15.02 -4.16 1.83
CA LYS A 338 15.97 -3.20 1.25
C LYS A 338 17.24 -3.08 2.06
N ALA A 339 17.14 -2.99 3.39
CA ALA A 339 18.31 -2.91 4.26
C ALA A 339 19.16 -4.20 4.22
N THR A 340 18.53 -5.37 4.13
CA THR A 340 19.23 -6.65 4.03
C THR A 340 19.84 -6.87 2.64
N LEU A 341 19.19 -6.46 1.56
CA LEU A 341 19.78 -6.59 0.23
C LEU A 341 20.89 -5.55 -0.01
N SER A 342 20.79 -4.37 0.60
CA SER A 342 21.85 -3.35 0.59
C SER A 342 23.13 -3.78 1.34
N LEU A 343 23.16 -4.99 1.93
CA LEU A 343 24.37 -5.61 2.50
C LEU A 343 25.55 -5.66 1.52
N ALA A 344 25.27 -5.72 0.21
CA ALA A 344 26.29 -5.76 -0.84
C ALA A 344 26.96 -4.41 -1.11
N LYS A 345 26.35 -3.30 -0.68
CA LYS A 345 26.92 -1.94 -0.81
C LYS A 345 27.55 -1.56 0.54
N GLU A 346 28.85 -1.30 0.57
CA GLU A 346 29.68 -1.01 1.77
C GLU A 346 29.27 0.25 2.56
N SER A 347 28.11 0.86 2.27
CA SER A 347 27.70 2.19 2.77
C SER A 347 26.81 2.17 4.02
N LEU A 348 26.42 1.00 4.57
CA LEU A 348 25.58 0.89 5.76
C LEU A 348 26.35 0.28 6.94
N ALA A 349 26.09 0.78 8.14
CA ALA A 349 26.66 0.26 9.39
C ALA A 349 26.22 -1.18 9.70
N GLU A 350 27.12 -1.96 10.32
CA GLU A 350 26.91 -3.39 10.59
C GLU A 350 25.80 -3.69 11.61
N ALA A 351 25.52 -2.76 12.53
CA ALA A 351 24.46 -2.94 13.51
C ALA A 351 23.06 -2.82 12.86
N ARG A 352 22.85 -1.84 11.98
CA ARG A 352 21.65 -1.66 11.16
C ARG A 352 21.35 -2.89 10.31
N LYS A 353 22.40 -3.44 9.71
CA LYS A 353 22.36 -4.69 8.94
C LYS A 353 21.91 -5.87 9.80
N ALA A 354 22.46 -6.01 11.00
CA ALA A 354 22.07 -7.05 11.94
C ALA A 354 20.61 -6.92 12.41
N ALA A 355 20.17 -5.70 12.75
CA ALA A 355 18.79 -5.41 13.12
C ALA A 355 17.81 -5.79 12.00
N ALA A 356 18.07 -5.34 10.77
CA ALA A 356 17.28 -5.67 9.59
C ALA A 356 17.18 -7.18 9.34
N LYS A 357 18.32 -7.89 9.44
CA LYS A 357 18.38 -9.34 9.25
C LYS A 357 17.57 -10.09 10.30
N THR A 358 17.65 -9.68 11.56
CA THR A 358 16.88 -10.29 12.65
C THR A 358 15.38 -10.11 12.44
N VAL A 359 14.92 -8.89 12.13
CA VAL A 359 13.50 -8.66 11.83
C VAL A 359 13.06 -9.42 10.58
N LEU A 360 13.89 -9.47 9.53
CA LEU A 360 13.59 -10.25 8.33
C LEU A 360 13.46 -11.75 8.63
N LEU A 361 14.28 -12.32 9.51
CA LEU A 361 14.15 -13.73 9.93
C LEU A 361 12.82 -13.99 10.64
N VAL A 362 12.37 -13.07 11.49
CA VAL A 362 11.06 -13.14 12.15
C VAL A 362 9.91 -13.09 11.13
N LEU A 363 9.97 -12.14 10.18
CA LEU A 363 8.98 -12.05 9.10
C LEU A 363 8.99 -13.32 8.23
N PHE A 364 10.15 -13.90 8.00
CA PHE A 364 10.30 -15.10 7.20
C PHE A 364 9.71 -16.33 7.91
N ALA A 365 9.90 -16.46 9.23
CA ALA A 365 9.35 -17.54 10.04
C ALA A 365 7.80 -17.57 10.00
N THR A 366 7.17 -16.40 9.93
CA THR A 366 5.70 -16.26 9.81
C THR A 366 5.23 -16.12 8.35
N GLY A 367 6.16 -16.05 7.40
CA GLY A 367 5.89 -15.68 6.01
C GLY A 367 5.00 -16.67 5.27
N ALA A 368 5.03 -17.96 5.61
CA ALA A 368 4.15 -18.96 5.00
C ALA A 368 2.65 -18.64 5.18
N THR A 369 2.29 -17.97 6.27
CA THR A 369 0.91 -17.53 6.57
C THR A 369 0.64 -16.12 6.05
N VAL A 370 1.54 -15.18 6.37
CA VAL A 370 1.33 -13.74 6.11
C VAL A 370 1.39 -13.41 4.61
N VAL A 371 2.37 -13.97 3.91
CA VAL A 371 2.73 -13.56 2.55
C VAL A 371 1.62 -13.84 1.53
N PRO A 372 0.95 -15.02 1.52
CA PRO A 372 -0.18 -15.26 0.62
C PRO A 372 -1.33 -14.28 0.84
N ILE A 373 -1.54 -13.82 2.07
CA ILE A 373 -2.60 -12.86 2.43
C ILE A 373 -2.25 -11.47 1.89
N ILE A 374 -1.05 -10.97 2.19
CA ILE A 374 -0.59 -9.66 1.68
C ILE A 374 -0.59 -9.63 0.15
N SER A 375 -0.24 -10.74 -0.52
CA SER A 375 -0.22 -10.81 -1.99
C SER A 375 -1.59 -10.66 -2.68
N LYS A 376 -2.69 -10.73 -1.92
CA LYS A 376 -4.05 -10.47 -2.43
C LYS A 376 -4.45 -9.00 -2.33
N VAL A 377 -3.69 -8.19 -1.59
CA VAL A 377 -3.96 -6.76 -1.39
C VAL A 377 -3.35 -5.98 -2.56
N PRO A 378 -4.05 -4.99 -3.14
CA PRO A 378 -3.55 -4.22 -4.28
C PRO A 378 -2.16 -3.65 -4.03
N GLY A 379 -1.21 -4.00 -4.89
CA GLY A 379 0.17 -3.57 -4.81
C GLY A 379 1.03 -4.42 -3.85
N GLY A 380 0.48 -5.34 -3.07
CA GLY A 380 1.22 -6.22 -2.15
C GLY A 380 1.82 -7.47 -2.81
N GLU A 381 1.62 -7.65 -4.12
CA GLU A 381 1.99 -8.86 -4.87
C GLU A 381 3.50 -9.14 -4.82
N TRP A 382 4.32 -8.08 -4.75
CA TRP A 382 5.77 -8.17 -4.72
C TRP A 382 6.31 -8.90 -3.48
N VAL A 383 5.61 -8.85 -2.34
CA VAL A 383 6.06 -9.49 -1.08
C VAL A 383 6.19 -11.00 -1.27
N GLN A 384 5.23 -11.61 -1.98
CA GLN A 384 5.26 -13.03 -2.30
C GLN A 384 6.45 -13.41 -3.17
N THR A 385 6.77 -12.54 -4.09
CA THR A 385 7.85 -12.72 -5.04
C THR A 385 9.22 -12.65 -4.32
N VAL A 386 9.43 -11.64 -3.47
CA VAL A 386 10.63 -11.50 -2.63
C VAL A 386 10.78 -12.65 -1.64
N TYR A 387 9.70 -13.04 -0.94
CA TYR A 387 9.74 -14.16 0.00
C TYR A 387 10.19 -15.45 -0.69
N ASN A 388 9.69 -15.74 -1.89
CA ASN A 388 10.10 -16.92 -2.65
C ASN A 388 11.57 -16.83 -3.07
N TYR A 389 12.03 -15.66 -3.53
CA TYR A 389 13.45 -15.45 -3.87
C TYR A 389 14.35 -15.73 -2.67
N LEU A 390 14.09 -15.08 -1.52
CA LEU A 390 14.87 -15.25 -0.29
C LEU A 390 14.87 -16.70 0.19
N LYS A 391 13.74 -17.41 0.06
CA LYS A 391 13.65 -18.85 0.34
C LYS A 391 14.60 -19.66 -0.54
N THR A 392 14.64 -19.38 -1.84
CA THR A 392 15.49 -20.13 -2.77
C THR A 392 16.98 -19.83 -2.60
N VAL A 393 17.34 -18.59 -2.27
CA VAL A 393 18.74 -18.20 -2.01
C VAL A 393 19.22 -18.74 -0.66
N GLY A 394 18.41 -18.62 0.39
CA GLY A 394 18.73 -19.16 1.72
C GLY A 394 18.90 -20.68 1.74
N VAL A 395 18.14 -21.41 0.92
CA VAL A 395 18.30 -22.87 0.75
C VAL A 395 19.60 -23.25 0.01
N LYS A 396 20.15 -22.37 -0.83
CA LYS A 396 21.43 -22.61 -1.54
C LYS A 396 22.67 -22.26 -0.72
N GLY A 397 22.54 -21.45 0.33
CA GLY A 397 23.64 -20.98 1.19
C GLY A 397 23.79 -21.69 2.54
N GLY A 398 23.12 -22.83 2.75
CA GLY A 398 23.31 -23.64 3.97
C GLY A 398 24.72 -24.24 4.04
N PRO A 399 25.29 -24.42 5.25
CA PRO A 399 26.67 -24.88 5.41
C PRO A 399 26.86 -26.26 4.77
N GLN A 400 27.86 -26.36 3.90
CA GLN A 400 28.52 -27.64 3.60
C GLN A 400 29.55 -27.94 4.69
#